data_AF-A0A9E1FD54-F1
#
_entry.id   AF-A0A9E1FD54-F1
#
_cell.length_a   1.000
_cell.length_b   1.000
_cell.length_c   1.000
_cell.angle_alpha   90.00
_cell.angle_beta   90.00
_cell.angle_gamma   90.00
#
_symmetry.space_group_name_H-M   'P 1'
#
loop_
_entity.id
_entity.type
_entity.pdbx_description
1 polymer ?
#
loop_
_entity_poly.entity_id
_entity_poly.type
_entity_poly.pdbx_seq_one_letter_code
_entity_poly.pdbx_strand_id
1 'polypeptide(L)'
;MDRRQQKTRDAIFSAFSSLLEKKRYSHITVQDIIDEANIGRSTFYAHFETKDELLNAMCTAIFRHIFSDDLMREETHDFSGNGNLQARLTHLLYHLKEKQRDISSILSGDSSDLFMQYFKNYLTEMFAKQISELVSAAPKDYVLNHYVSSFAETVKWWVEKDMSYLPEEIIEFYMNIQREQASFLQ
;
A
#
# COMPACT_ATOMS: atom_id res chain seq x y z
N MET A 1 9.62 4.43 -20.67
CA MET A 1 8.57 5.46 -20.77
C MET A 1 9.23 6.78 -21.13
N ASP A 2 8.64 7.59 -22.02
CA ASP A 2 9.19 8.90 -22.38
C ASP A 2 9.19 9.82 -21.16
N ARG A 3 10.25 10.62 -20.97
CA ARG A 3 10.37 11.61 -19.89
C ARG A 3 9.19 12.58 -19.86
N ARG A 4 8.63 12.93 -21.02
CA ARG A 4 7.43 13.78 -21.12
C ARG A 4 6.20 13.09 -20.55
N GLN A 5 6.00 11.81 -20.87
CA GLN A 5 4.89 11.01 -20.36
C GLN A 5 4.97 10.83 -18.84
N GLN A 6 6.17 10.63 -18.30
CA GLN A 6 6.37 10.53 -16.85
C GLN A 6 6.00 11.84 -16.14
N LYS A 7 6.50 12.99 -16.64
CA LYS A 7 6.15 14.31 -16.09
C LYS A 7 4.65 14.56 -16.06
N THR A 8 3.94 14.16 -17.12
CA THR A 8 2.47 14.30 -17.18
C THR A 8 1.79 13.40 -16.16
N ARG A 9 2.23 12.15 -16.01
CA ARG A 9 1.70 11.25 -14.96
C ARG A 9 1.94 11.81 -13.56
N ASP A 10 3.14 12.33 -13.29
CA ASP A 10 3.48 12.90 -11.99
C ASP A 10 2.59 14.12 -11.69
N ALA A 11 2.34 14.99 -12.68
CA ALA A 11 1.42 16.11 -12.53
C ALA A 11 -0.02 15.67 -12.22
N ILE A 12 -0.52 14.63 -12.91
CA ILE A 12 -1.84 14.06 -12.65
C ILE A 12 -1.90 13.47 -11.23
N PHE A 13 -0.85 12.76 -10.80
CA PHE A 13 -0.76 12.20 -9.45
C PHE A 13 -0.79 13.30 -8.39
N SER A 14 0.05 14.33 -8.51
CA SER A 14 0.09 15.44 -7.56
C SER A 14 -1.25 16.19 -7.48
N ALA A 15 -1.90 16.45 -8.62
CA ALA A 15 -3.22 17.06 -8.66
C ALA A 15 -4.26 16.19 -7.94
N PHE A 16 -4.27 14.89 -8.22
CA PHE A 16 -5.21 13.98 -7.61
C PHE A 16 -5.01 13.83 -6.10
N SER A 17 -3.78 13.72 -5.61
CA SER A 17 -3.46 13.75 -4.17
C SER A 17 -3.94 15.05 -3.51
N SER A 18 -3.69 16.20 -4.14
CA SER A 18 -4.17 17.49 -3.61
C SER A 18 -5.69 17.57 -3.52
N LEU A 19 -6.41 16.96 -4.47
CA LEU A 19 -7.86 16.91 -4.44
C LEU A 19 -8.38 15.95 -3.35
N LEU A 20 -7.72 14.82 -3.11
CA LEU A 20 -8.05 13.89 -2.03
C LEU A 20 -7.91 14.53 -0.64
N GLU A 21 -6.96 15.44 -0.45
CA GLU A 21 -6.84 16.23 0.79
C GLU A 21 -8.01 17.20 1.00
N LYS A 22 -8.68 17.64 -0.08
CA LYS A 22 -9.70 18.70 -0.04
C LYS A 22 -11.14 18.20 -0.13
N LYS A 23 -11.37 17.02 -0.72
CA LYS A 23 -12.72 16.48 -0.98
C LYS A 23 -12.75 14.96 -1.01
N ARG A 24 -13.93 14.41 -0.71
CA ARG A 24 -14.21 12.97 -0.80
C ARG A 24 -13.95 12.44 -2.20
N TYR A 25 -13.39 11.24 -2.29
CA TYR A 25 -13.04 10.58 -3.54
C TYR A 25 -14.22 10.50 -4.50
N SER A 26 -15.41 10.12 -4.01
CA SER A 26 -16.63 10.02 -4.84
C SER A 26 -17.02 11.34 -5.52
N HIS A 27 -16.67 12.49 -4.93
CA HIS A 27 -16.96 13.82 -5.47
C HIS A 27 -15.86 14.36 -6.38
N ILE A 28 -14.70 13.68 -6.50
CA ILE A 28 -13.66 14.07 -7.44
C ILE A 28 -14.09 13.65 -8.85
N THR A 29 -14.10 14.59 -9.79
CA THR A 29 -14.36 14.31 -11.21
C THR A 29 -13.06 14.36 -12.02
N VAL A 30 -13.07 13.77 -13.23
CA VAL A 30 -11.95 13.92 -14.17
C VAL A 30 -11.73 15.40 -14.52
N GLN A 31 -12.79 16.21 -14.58
CA GLN A 31 -12.70 17.64 -14.85
C GLN A 31 -11.86 18.35 -13.78
N ASP A 32 -12.12 18.08 -12.50
CA ASP A 32 -11.33 18.66 -11.41
C ASP A 32 -9.85 18.30 -11.51
N ILE A 33 -9.55 17.05 -11.87
CA ILE A 33 -8.18 16.55 -11.96
C ILE A 33 -7.43 17.24 -13.10
N ILE A 34 -8.05 17.38 -14.28
CA ILE A 34 -7.40 18.03 -15.41
C ILE A 34 -7.22 19.53 -15.21
N ASP A 35 -8.14 20.18 -14.49
CA ASP A 35 -8.05 21.59 -14.13
C ASP A 35 -6.92 21.82 -13.13
N GLU A 36 -6.83 21.02 -12.06
CA GLU A 36 -5.76 21.10 -11.06
C GLU A 36 -4.38 20.73 -11.65
N ALA A 37 -4.32 19.72 -12.54
CA ALA A 37 -3.08 19.31 -13.21
C ALA A 37 -2.66 20.23 -14.38
N ASN A 38 -3.54 21.16 -14.78
CA ASN A 38 -3.36 22.02 -15.96
C ASN A 38 -3.05 21.23 -17.25
N ILE A 39 -3.89 20.24 -17.57
CA ILE A 39 -3.76 19.42 -18.78
C ILE A 39 -5.07 19.34 -19.57
N GLY A 40 -4.97 18.92 -20.83
CA GLY A 40 -6.14 18.63 -21.65
C GLY A 40 -6.80 17.29 -21.29
N ARG A 41 -8.10 17.18 -21.53
CA ARG A 41 -8.88 15.95 -21.31
C ARG A 41 -8.36 14.74 -22.12
N SER A 42 -7.96 14.97 -23.37
CA SER A 42 -7.34 13.92 -24.21
C SER A 42 -6.01 13.43 -23.63
N THR A 43 -5.25 14.31 -22.98
CA THR A 43 -4.00 13.96 -22.28
C THR A 43 -4.28 13.06 -21.09
N PHE A 44 -5.32 13.35 -20.29
CA PHE A 44 -5.72 12.48 -19.19
C PHE A 44 -6.05 11.07 -19.68
N TYR A 45 -6.92 10.94 -20.69
CA TYR A 45 -7.34 9.64 -21.22
C TYR A 45 -6.25 8.90 -21.99
N ALA A 46 -5.17 9.57 -22.40
CA ALA A 46 -3.98 8.91 -22.91
C ALA A 46 -3.16 8.20 -21.80
N HIS A 47 -3.42 8.52 -20.54
CA HIS A 47 -2.71 7.95 -19.39
C HIS A 47 -3.58 7.06 -18.49
N PHE A 48 -4.88 7.38 -18.36
CA PHE A 48 -5.83 6.68 -17.49
C PHE A 48 -7.23 6.70 -18.11
N GLU A 49 -7.88 5.54 -18.25
CA GLU A 49 -9.23 5.46 -18.81
C GLU A 49 -10.27 5.99 -17.81
N THR A 50 -10.00 5.86 -16.51
CA THR A 50 -10.91 6.29 -15.44
C THR A 50 -10.17 6.87 -14.24
N LYS A 51 -10.93 7.53 -13.34
CA LYS A 51 -10.43 7.95 -12.01
C LYS A 51 -10.04 6.74 -11.14
N ASP A 52 -10.77 5.63 -11.25
CA ASP A 52 -10.47 4.41 -10.49
C ASP A 52 -9.14 3.78 -10.96
N GLU A 53 -8.86 3.82 -12.26
CA GLU A 53 -7.55 3.40 -12.80
C GLU A 53 -6.41 4.32 -12.36
N LEU A 54 -6.66 5.63 -12.28
CA LEU A 54 -5.70 6.57 -11.72
C LEU A 54 -5.39 6.23 -10.25
N LEU A 55 -6.41 5.99 -9.42
CA LEU A 55 -6.20 5.58 -8.04
C LEU A 55 -5.44 4.25 -7.96
N ASN A 56 -5.82 3.26 -8.76
CA ASN A 56 -5.11 1.98 -8.84
C ASN A 56 -3.63 2.19 -9.19
N ALA A 57 -3.35 2.99 -10.22
CA ALA A 57 -2.00 3.25 -10.66
C ALA A 57 -1.16 4.01 -9.62
N MET A 58 -1.78 4.91 -8.84
CA MET A 58 -1.16 5.58 -7.70
C MET A 58 -0.84 4.58 -6.59
N CYS A 59 -1.78 3.70 -6.24
CA CYS A 59 -1.57 2.60 -5.29
C CYS A 59 -0.42 1.69 -5.76
N THR A 60 -0.46 1.25 -7.02
CA THR A 60 0.62 0.47 -7.64
C THR A 60 1.95 1.19 -7.61
N ALA A 61 2.01 2.52 -7.77
CA ALA A 61 3.26 3.26 -7.68
C ALA A 61 3.83 3.25 -6.25
N ILE A 62 2.97 3.45 -5.25
CA ILE A 62 3.33 3.33 -3.82
C ILE A 62 3.86 1.91 -3.56
N PHE A 63 3.10 0.88 -3.94
CA PHE A 63 3.46 -0.51 -3.69
C PHE A 63 4.66 -0.98 -4.51
N ARG A 64 4.83 -0.55 -5.75
CA ARG A 64 6.00 -0.93 -6.57
C ARG A 64 7.30 -0.41 -5.95
N HIS A 65 7.28 0.79 -5.36
CA HIS A 65 8.42 1.28 -4.59
C HIS A 65 8.68 0.40 -3.36
N ILE A 66 7.62 -0.05 -2.69
CA ILE A 66 7.72 -0.93 -1.52
C ILE A 66 8.26 -2.33 -1.86
N PHE A 67 7.89 -2.87 -3.03
CA PHE A 67 8.11 -4.26 -3.42
C PHE A 67 9.13 -4.48 -4.54
N SER A 68 9.80 -3.43 -5.04
CA SER A 68 10.86 -3.63 -6.03
C SER A 68 12.09 -4.28 -5.39
N ASP A 69 12.53 -5.41 -5.94
CA ASP A 69 13.67 -6.19 -5.43
C ASP A 69 14.99 -5.39 -5.37
N ASP A 70 15.13 -4.29 -6.13
CA ASP A 70 16.31 -3.43 -6.14
C ASP A 70 16.47 -2.55 -4.89
N LEU A 71 15.40 -2.27 -4.16
CA LEU A 71 15.41 -1.37 -2.98
C LEU A 71 15.68 -2.09 -1.66
N MET A 72 15.82 -3.42 -1.68
CA MET A 72 16.43 -4.15 -0.56
C MET A 72 17.92 -3.75 -0.36
N ARG A 73 18.48 -2.87 -1.20
CA ARG A 73 19.84 -2.31 -1.12
C ARG A 73 19.88 -0.81 -0.76
N GLU A 74 18.87 -0.26 -0.07
CA GLU A 74 18.95 1.13 0.39
C GLU A 74 20.02 1.31 1.49
N GLU A 75 20.80 2.39 1.41
CA GLU A 75 21.96 2.68 2.27
C GLU A 75 21.60 2.94 3.75
N THR A 76 20.34 3.21 4.05
CA THR A 76 19.87 3.55 5.40
C THR A 76 19.57 2.31 6.23
N HIS A 77 18.98 1.26 5.62
CA HIS A 77 18.57 0.03 6.29
C HIS A 77 18.85 -1.20 5.41
N ASP A 78 19.80 -2.04 5.80
CA ASP A 78 20.19 -3.24 5.04
C ASP A 78 19.14 -4.36 5.17
N PHE A 79 18.28 -4.49 4.17
CA PHE A 79 17.34 -5.60 4.02
C PHE A 79 17.73 -6.56 2.87
N SER A 80 18.99 -6.48 2.42
CA SER A 80 19.47 -7.06 1.14
C SER A 80 19.57 -8.59 1.09
N GLY A 81 19.40 -9.26 2.21
CA GLY A 81 19.49 -10.71 2.30
C GLY A 81 18.14 -11.34 2.58
N ASN A 82 17.50 -11.92 1.56
CA ASN A 82 16.46 -12.97 1.68
C ASN A 82 15.58 -12.86 2.94
N GLY A 83 15.11 -11.64 3.24
CA GLY A 83 14.59 -11.32 4.57
C GLY A 83 13.38 -12.17 4.90
N ASN A 84 13.37 -12.75 6.09
CA ASN A 84 12.19 -13.42 6.63
C ASN A 84 10.97 -12.49 6.56
N LEU A 85 9.77 -13.04 6.68
CA LEU A 85 8.52 -12.28 6.59
C LEU A 85 8.50 -11.03 7.46
N GLN A 86 9.09 -11.11 8.65
CA GLN A 86 9.19 -9.98 9.56
C GLN A 86 9.92 -8.78 8.94
N ALA A 87 11.11 -8.98 8.39
CA ALA A 87 11.90 -7.92 7.77
C ALA A 87 11.17 -7.25 6.60
N ARG A 88 10.48 -8.05 5.76
CA ARG A 88 9.70 -7.53 4.63
C ARG A 88 8.51 -6.68 5.08
N LEU A 89 7.80 -7.13 6.12
CA LEU A 89 6.69 -6.38 6.69
C LEU A 89 7.18 -5.08 7.35
N THR A 90 8.29 -5.12 8.09
CA THR A 90 8.91 -3.91 8.69
C THR A 90 9.28 -2.89 7.62
N HIS A 91 9.98 -3.32 6.56
CA HIS A 91 10.33 -2.45 5.43
C HIS A 91 9.08 -1.82 4.79
N LEU A 92 8.05 -2.63 4.55
CA LEU A 92 6.77 -2.13 4.04
C LEU A 92 6.15 -1.04 4.94
N LEU A 93 6.18 -1.22 6.26
CA LEU A 93 5.67 -0.20 7.19
C LEU A 93 6.50 1.10 7.14
N TYR A 94 7.82 1.03 6.97
CA TYR A 94 8.66 2.22 6.79
C TYR A 94 8.23 3.06 5.59
N HIS A 95 8.06 2.42 4.43
CA HIS A 95 7.59 3.11 3.22
C HIS A 95 6.19 3.70 3.36
N LEU A 96 5.28 2.99 4.05
CA LEU A 96 3.96 3.54 4.35
C LEU A 96 4.08 4.80 5.24
N LYS A 97 5.02 4.81 6.19
CA LYS A 97 5.28 5.97 7.06
C LYS A 97 5.90 7.15 6.31
N GLU A 98 6.84 6.89 5.40
CA GLU A 98 7.42 7.95 4.55
C GLU A 98 6.39 8.61 3.64
N LYS A 99 5.39 7.84 3.19
CA LYS A 99 4.27 8.31 2.36
C LYS A 99 3.01 8.61 3.16
N GLN A 100 3.11 8.77 4.49
CA GLN A 100 1.97 8.92 5.40
C GLN A 100 0.98 9.99 4.91
N ARG A 101 1.47 11.14 4.44
CA ARG A 101 0.58 12.22 3.98
C ARG A 101 -0.31 11.78 2.81
N ASP A 102 0.27 11.16 1.80
CA ASP A 102 -0.46 10.65 0.63
C ASP A 102 -1.43 9.53 1.06
N ILE A 103 -0.95 8.59 1.88
CA ILE A 103 -1.71 7.43 2.35
C ILE A 103 -2.88 7.84 3.25
N SER A 104 -2.68 8.75 4.20
CA SER A 104 -3.73 9.26 5.08
C SER A 104 -4.82 9.97 4.28
N SER A 105 -4.49 10.71 3.22
CA SER A 105 -5.50 11.33 2.34
C SER A 105 -6.35 10.28 1.61
N ILE A 106 -5.75 9.17 1.20
CA ILE A 106 -6.44 8.09 0.50
C ILE A 106 -7.31 7.26 1.46
N LEU A 107 -6.78 6.96 2.66
CA LEU A 107 -7.41 6.07 3.64
C LEU A 107 -8.47 6.73 4.51
N SER A 108 -8.49 8.07 4.62
CA SER A 108 -9.46 8.81 5.46
C SER A 108 -10.84 9.02 4.81
N GLY A 109 -11.01 8.59 3.55
CA GLY A 109 -12.23 8.81 2.77
C GLY A 109 -12.89 7.53 2.27
N ASP A 110 -13.86 7.70 1.37
CA ASP A 110 -14.54 6.62 0.65
C ASP A 110 -13.67 5.93 -0.41
N SER A 111 -12.43 6.41 -0.62
CA SER A 111 -11.38 5.69 -1.35
C SER A 111 -10.73 4.57 -0.54
N SER A 112 -10.97 4.51 0.78
CA SER A 112 -10.31 3.57 1.71
C SER A 112 -10.56 2.12 1.32
N ASP A 113 -11.80 1.74 1.01
CA ASP A 113 -12.12 0.35 0.64
C ASP A 113 -11.40 -0.10 -0.63
N LEU A 114 -11.35 0.77 -1.65
CA LEU A 114 -10.69 0.49 -2.91
C LEU A 114 -9.16 0.41 -2.74
N PHE A 115 -8.57 1.32 -1.95
CA PHE A 115 -7.16 1.24 -1.59
C PHE A 115 -6.84 -0.05 -0.84
N MET A 116 -7.65 -0.40 0.17
CA MET A 116 -7.45 -1.61 0.98
C MET A 116 -7.63 -2.89 0.16
N GLN A 117 -8.50 -2.88 -0.85
CA GLN A 117 -8.60 -3.97 -1.82
C GLN A 117 -7.30 -4.14 -2.61
N TYR A 118 -6.76 -3.05 -3.17
CA TYR A 118 -5.48 -3.12 -3.86
C TYR A 118 -4.35 -3.55 -2.93
N PHE A 119 -4.30 -3.01 -1.71
CA PHE A 119 -3.31 -3.36 -0.70
C PHE A 119 -3.34 -4.85 -0.37
N LYS A 120 -4.53 -5.42 -0.13
CA LYS A 120 -4.69 -6.87 0.13
C LYS A 120 -4.21 -7.73 -1.04
N ASN A 121 -4.41 -7.31 -2.29
CA ASN A 121 -3.89 -8.03 -3.45
C ASN A 121 -2.35 -8.08 -3.43
N TYR A 122 -1.70 -6.95 -3.14
CA TYR A 122 -0.24 -6.90 -3.01
C TYR A 122 0.28 -7.74 -1.83
N LEU A 123 -0.37 -7.66 -0.67
CA LEU A 123 -0.05 -8.50 0.47
C LEU A 123 -0.20 -9.98 0.11
N THR A 124 -1.24 -10.36 -0.63
CA THR A 124 -1.45 -11.75 -1.06
C THR A 124 -0.26 -12.27 -1.85
N GLU A 125 0.25 -11.51 -2.82
CA GLU A 125 1.45 -11.89 -3.58
C GLU A 125 2.70 -12.03 -2.70
N MET A 126 2.89 -11.12 -1.74
CA MET A 126 4.03 -11.16 -0.81
C MET A 126 3.93 -12.38 0.14
N PHE A 127 2.81 -12.56 0.82
CA PHE A 127 2.61 -13.65 1.76
C PHE A 127 2.61 -15.01 1.07
N ALA A 128 2.07 -15.13 -0.15
CA ALA A 128 2.08 -16.39 -0.91
C ALA A 128 3.50 -16.91 -1.19
N LYS A 129 4.51 -16.03 -1.32
CA LYS A 129 5.91 -16.43 -1.49
C LYS A 129 6.53 -17.03 -0.23
N GLN A 130 5.96 -16.75 0.94
CA GLN A 130 6.47 -17.19 2.25
C GLN A 130 5.51 -18.12 3.00
N ILE A 131 4.32 -18.39 2.45
CA ILE A 131 3.27 -19.21 3.07
C ILE A 131 3.76 -20.65 3.36
N SER A 132 4.72 -21.16 2.58
CA SER A 132 5.30 -22.48 2.81
C SER A 132 6.17 -22.57 4.06
N GLU A 133 6.66 -21.45 4.56
CA GLU A 133 7.43 -21.38 5.81
C GLU A 133 6.52 -21.31 7.05
N LEU A 134 5.23 -20.99 6.85
CA LEU A 134 4.24 -20.95 7.90
C LEU A 134 3.68 -22.36 8.14
N VAL A 135 4.10 -22.98 9.24
CA VAL A 135 3.57 -24.28 9.69
C VAL A 135 2.17 -24.06 10.27
N SER A 136 1.15 -24.66 9.67
CA SER A 136 -0.23 -24.61 10.17
C SER A 136 -0.99 -25.91 9.86
N ALA A 137 -1.93 -26.27 10.73
CA ALA A 137 -2.85 -27.37 10.54
C ALA A 137 -4.02 -27.02 9.60
N ALA A 138 -4.21 -25.73 9.27
CA ALA A 138 -5.30 -25.25 8.43
C ALA A 138 -4.95 -25.27 6.92
N PRO A 139 -5.96 -25.26 6.03
CA PRO A 139 -5.75 -25.10 4.58
C PRO A 139 -4.95 -23.85 4.23
N LYS A 140 -4.06 -23.96 3.24
CA LYS A 140 -3.12 -22.88 2.86
C LYS A 140 -3.82 -21.59 2.44
N ASP A 141 -4.95 -21.70 1.73
CA ASP A 141 -5.77 -20.58 1.28
C ASP A 141 -6.42 -19.84 2.47
N TYR A 142 -6.89 -20.57 3.47
CA TYR A 142 -7.39 -19.99 4.71
C TYR A 142 -6.27 -19.24 5.47
N VAL A 143 -5.10 -19.87 5.63
CA VAL A 143 -3.94 -19.25 6.29
C VAL A 143 -3.55 -17.97 5.56
N LEU A 144 -3.41 -18.01 4.23
CA LEU A 144 -3.06 -16.84 3.43
C LEU A 144 -4.08 -15.71 3.62
N ASN A 145 -5.38 -16.02 3.51
CA ASN A 145 -6.44 -15.05 3.70
C ASN A 145 -6.42 -14.41 5.10
N HIS A 146 -6.19 -15.22 6.14
CA HIS A 146 -6.10 -14.74 7.53
C HIS A 146 -4.93 -13.78 7.74
N TYR A 147 -3.73 -14.16 7.32
CA TYR A 147 -2.54 -13.31 7.47
C TYR A 147 -2.65 -12.02 6.67
N VAL A 148 -3.12 -12.09 5.42
CA VAL A 148 -3.34 -10.90 4.58
C VAL A 148 -4.39 -9.97 5.21
N SER A 149 -5.54 -10.52 5.62
CA SER A 149 -6.63 -9.71 6.14
C SER A 149 -6.30 -9.09 7.49
N SER A 150 -5.70 -9.84 8.41
CA SER A 150 -5.31 -9.34 9.73
C SER A 150 -4.21 -8.30 9.63
N PHE A 151 -3.19 -8.51 8.79
CA PHE A 151 -2.14 -7.51 8.60
C PHE A 151 -2.66 -6.24 7.91
N ALA A 152 -3.55 -6.38 6.93
CA ALA A 152 -4.22 -5.23 6.31
C ALA A 152 -4.98 -4.40 7.36
N GLU A 153 -5.69 -5.05 8.27
CA GLU A 153 -6.39 -4.38 9.36
C GLU A 153 -5.44 -3.72 10.36
N THR A 154 -4.31 -4.36 10.69
CA THR A 154 -3.25 -3.76 11.52
C THR A 154 -2.73 -2.46 10.91
N VAL A 155 -2.47 -2.43 9.61
CA VAL A 155 -2.01 -1.22 8.90
C VAL A 155 -3.09 -0.13 8.92
N LYS A 156 -4.34 -0.49 8.65
CA LYS A 156 -5.46 0.45 8.71
C LYS A 156 -5.57 1.11 10.08
N TRP A 157 -5.56 0.29 11.14
CA TRP A 157 -5.58 0.77 12.52
C TRP A 157 -4.38 1.68 12.84
N TRP A 158 -3.18 1.33 12.37
CA TRP A 158 -1.99 2.14 12.58
C TRP A 158 -2.08 3.51 11.89
N VAL A 159 -2.65 3.57 10.68
CA VAL A 159 -2.93 4.83 9.97
C VAL A 159 -3.95 5.68 10.72
N GLU A 160 -5.02 5.09 11.25
CA GLU A 160 -6.02 5.78 12.09
C GLU A 160 -5.43 6.34 13.39
N LYS A 161 -4.27 5.83 13.82
CA LYS A 161 -3.47 6.33 14.93
C LYS A 161 -2.33 7.26 14.51
N ASP A 162 -2.46 7.89 13.33
CA ASP A 162 -1.48 8.80 12.74
C ASP A 162 -0.07 8.20 12.63
N MET A 163 0.02 6.87 12.48
CA MET A 163 1.27 6.12 12.43
C MET A 163 2.24 6.42 13.60
N SER A 164 1.67 6.67 14.78
CA SER A 164 2.39 7.11 15.98
C SER A 164 3.40 6.11 16.52
N TYR A 165 3.16 4.81 16.35
CA TYR A 165 4.11 3.75 16.70
C TYR A 165 5.22 3.58 15.65
N LEU A 166 6.35 3.02 16.07
CA LEU A 166 7.42 2.60 15.16
C LEU A 166 7.01 1.34 14.37
N PRO A 167 7.49 1.18 13.12
CA PRO A 167 7.30 -0.03 12.33
C PRO A 167 7.59 -1.32 13.11
N GLU A 168 8.68 -1.36 13.87
CA GLU A 168 9.10 -2.52 14.66
C GLU A 168 8.08 -2.88 15.74
N GLU A 169 7.52 -1.89 16.43
CA GLU A 169 6.51 -2.09 17.48
C GLU A 169 5.24 -2.71 16.88
N ILE A 170 4.80 -2.21 15.71
CA ILE A 170 3.62 -2.74 15.01
C ILE A 170 3.84 -4.19 14.58
N ILE A 171 5.01 -4.49 14.03
CA ILE A 171 5.36 -5.88 13.65
C ILE A 171 5.44 -6.77 14.87
N GLU A 172 5.98 -6.29 15.99
CA GLU A 172 6.01 -7.04 17.23
C GLU A 172 4.59 -7.37 17.74
N PHE A 173 3.68 -6.38 17.78
CA PHE A 173 2.29 -6.60 18.15
C PHE A 173 1.63 -7.65 17.26
N TYR A 174 1.79 -7.51 15.94
CA TYR A 174 1.24 -8.45 14.97
C TYR A 174 1.78 -9.87 15.16
N MET A 175 3.10 -10.04 15.23
CA MET A 175 3.73 -11.35 15.35
C MET A 175 3.47 -12.04 16.69
N ASN A 176 3.32 -11.28 17.79
CA ASN A 176 2.97 -11.85 19.09
C ASN A 176 1.57 -12.46 19.09
N ILE A 177 0.59 -11.76 18.52
CA ILE A 177 -0.78 -12.28 18.39
C ILE A 177 -0.81 -13.56 17.54
N GLN A 178 -0.07 -13.60 16.43
CA GLN A 178 -0.02 -14.81 15.58
C GLN A 178 0.64 -16.00 16.30
N ARG A 179 1.68 -15.75 17.11
CA ARG A 179 2.34 -16.80 17.92
C ARG A 179 1.45 -17.34 19.02
N GLU A 180 0.73 -16.47 19.74
CA GLU A 180 -0.21 -16.88 20.77
C GLU A 180 -1.31 -17.77 20.17
N GLN A 181 -1.91 -17.37 19.04
CA GLN A 181 -2.92 -18.17 18.34
C GLN A 181 -2.41 -19.56 17.94
N ALA A 182 -1.14 -19.69 17.54
CA ALA A 182 -0.52 -20.98 17.24
C ALA A 182 -0.30 -21.84 18.49
N SER A 183 -0.05 -21.22 19.65
CA SER A 183 0.20 -21.93 20.92
C SER A 183 -1.07 -22.51 21.57
N PHE A 184 -2.25 -21.91 21.35
CA PHE A 184 -3.53 -22.43 21.86
C PHE A 184 -4.03 -23.69 21.12
N LEU A 185 -3.34 -24.12 20.06
CA LEU A 185 -3.67 -25.30 19.27
C LEU A 185 -2.77 -26.52 19.57
N GLN A 186 -1.88 -26.41 20.56
CA GLN A 186 -1.09 -27.51 21.13
C GLN A 186 -1.57 -27.86 22.54
#